data_AF-A0A971W4E9-F1
#
_entry.id   AF-A0A971W4E9-F1
#
_cell.length_a   1.000
_cell.length_b   1.000
_cell.length_c   1.000
_cell.angle_alpha   90.00
_cell.angle_beta   90.00
_cell.angle_gamma   90.00
#
_symmetry.space_group_name_H-M   'P 1'
#
loop_
_entity.id
_entity.type
_entity.pdbx_description
1 polymer ?
#
loop_
_entity_poly.entity_id
_entity_poly.type
_entity_poly.pdbx_seq_one_letter_code
_entity_poly.pdbx_strand_id
1 'polypeptide(L)'
;MSAIDDLIAQIEDKRLRERLKLETYKIAKEKKFGLVFEEHLPELTPLYKAEVRKGNLVAKRGEDLANLWRVLSISDGQAICIKQGSNQKSKFSVEELVAVANFGEPIFPTLVPMDRVQNGPDDAPWHILIEADNYHALQLLEYLYTGQVDCIYIDPPLIN
;
A
#
# COMPACT_ATOMS: atom_id res chain seq x y z
N MET A 1 -13.53 -1.98 1.47
CA MET A 1 -14.44 -2.20 2.62
C MET A 1 -13.66 -1.83 3.86
N SER A 2 -14.26 -1.05 4.76
CA SER A 2 -13.64 -0.73 6.04
C SER A 2 -13.68 -1.96 6.95
N ALA A 3 -12.76 -2.04 7.92
CA ALA A 3 -12.79 -3.07 8.96
C ALA A 3 -14.13 -3.10 9.73
N ILE A 4 -14.80 -1.96 9.85
CA ILE A 4 -16.13 -1.85 10.46
C ILE A 4 -17.19 -2.56 9.60
N ASP A 5 -17.16 -2.41 8.28
CA ASP A 5 -18.09 -3.09 7.38
C ASP A 5 -17.94 -4.61 7.45
N ASP A 6 -16.69 -5.09 7.55
CA ASP A 6 -16.37 -6.52 7.69
C ASP A 6 -16.88 -7.08 9.02
N LEU A 7 -16.72 -6.34 10.12
CA LEU A 7 -17.27 -6.71 11.42
C LEU A 7 -18.81 -6.72 11.42
N ILE A 8 -19.44 -5.74 10.77
CA ILE A 8 -20.90 -5.72 10.62
C ILE A 8 -21.37 -6.92 9.80
N ALA A 9 -20.64 -7.32 8.76
CA ALA A 9 -21.00 -8.47 7.92
C ALA A 9 -21.07 -9.79 8.70
N GLN A 10 -20.30 -9.93 9.79
CA GLN A 10 -20.25 -11.12 10.65
C GLN A 10 -21.46 -11.26 11.60
N ILE A 11 -22.30 -10.23 11.75
CA ILE A 11 -23.43 -10.23 12.69
C ILE A 11 -24.57 -11.10 12.18
N GLU A 12 -24.82 -12.27 12.77
CA GLU A 12 -25.89 -13.20 12.33
C GLU A 12 -27.29 -12.57 12.29
N ASP A 13 -27.63 -11.72 13.26
CA ASP A 13 -28.91 -11.00 13.31
C ASP A 13 -29.03 -9.99 12.16
N LYS A 14 -29.89 -10.31 11.19
CA LYS A 14 -30.15 -9.46 10.02
C LYS A 14 -30.68 -8.07 10.39
N ARG A 15 -31.54 -7.95 11.40
CA ARG A 15 -32.11 -6.64 11.80
C ARG A 15 -31.05 -5.76 12.44
N LEU A 16 -30.21 -6.32 13.30
CA LEU A 16 -29.12 -5.58 13.93
C LEU A 16 -28.07 -5.16 12.89
N ARG A 17 -27.70 -6.06 11.97
CA ARG A 17 -26.78 -5.80 10.86
C ARG A 17 -27.21 -4.62 10.00
N GLU A 18 -28.46 -4.62 9.54
CA GLU A 18 -28.98 -3.53 8.70
C GLU A 18 -29.03 -2.20 9.44
N ARG A 19 -29.40 -2.19 10.73
CA ARG A 19 -29.41 -0.97 11.54
C ARG A 19 -28.01 -0.40 11.72
N LEU A 20 -27.02 -1.24 12.00
CA LEU A 20 -25.64 -0.79 12.18
C LEU A 20 -25.07 -0.25 10.87
N LYS A 21 -25.27 -0.93 9.73
CA LYS A 21 -24.88 -0.41 8.41
C LYS A 21 -25.44 0.99 8.14
N LEU A 22 -26.70 1.20 8.48
CA LEU A 22 -27.38 2.45 8.19
C LEU A 22 -26.88 3.60 9.08
N GLU A 23 -26.59 3.33 10.35
CA GLU A 23 -26.01 4.33 11.26
C GLU A 23 -24.53 4.62 10.94
N THR A 24 -23.71 3.62 10.60
CA THR A 24 -22.32 3.85 10.18
C THR A 24 -22.25 4.65 8.89
N TYR A 25 -23.13 4.37 7.92
CA TYR A 25 -23.23 5.15 6.69
C TYR A 25 -23.59 6.63 6.96
N LYS A 26 -24.50 6.91 7.89
CA LYS A 26 -24.83 8.30 8.27
C LYS A 26 -23.62 9.01 8.89
N ILE A 27 -22.92 8.35 9.82
CA ILE A 27 -21.73 8.91 10.47
C ILE A 27 -20.64 9.23 9.44
N ALA A 28 -20.39 8.32 8.49
CA ALA A 28 -19.42 8.52 7.41
C ALA A 28 -19.80 9.74 6.54
N LYS A 29 -21.09 9.90 6.22
CA LYS A 29 -21.60 11.00 5.40
C LYS A 29 -21.65 12.36 6.12
N GLU A 30 -21.75 12.36 7.45
CA GLU A 30 -21.78 13.58 8.26
C GLU A 30 -20.39 14.18 8.52
N LYS A 31 -19.30 13.44 8.26
CA LYS A 31 -17.93 13.98 8.29
C LYS A 31 -17.73 14.97 7.13
N LYS A 32 -18.04 16.25 7.38
CA LYS A 32 -17.93 17.35 6.40
C LYS A 32 -16.50 17.88 6.20
N PHE A 33 -15.56 17.51 7.06
CA PHE A 33 -14.20 18.05 7.06
C PHE A 33 -13.17 16.98 7.43
N GLY A 34 -12.04 16.98 6.72
CA GLY A 34 -10.92 16.06 6.93
C GLY A 34 -10.87 14.91 5.92
N LEU A 35 -9.69 14.32 5.77
CA LEU A 35 -9.51 13.07 5.03
C LEU A 35 -10.39 11.98 5.66
N VAL A 36 -11.26 11.37 4.87
CA VAL A 36 -12.04 10.20 5.30
C VAL A 36 -11.07 9.02 5.35
N PHE A 37 -10.42 8.84 6.49
CA PHE A 37 -9.60 7.66 6.77
C PHE A 37 -10.51 6.57 7.34
N GLU A 38 -10.63 5.47 6.60
CA GLU A 38 -11.19 4.22 7.10
C GLU A 38 -10.07 3.18 7.10
N GLU A 39 -10.00 2.31 8.10
CA GLU A 39 -9.08 1.16 8.03
C GLU A 39 -9.58 0.22 6.92
N HIS A 40 -9.02 0.33 5.72
CA HIS A 40 -9.30 -0.60 4.63
C HIS A 40 -8.54 -1.92 4.86
N LEU A 41 -9.12 -3.03 4.37
CA LEU A 41 -8.46 -4.36 4.30
C LEU A 41 -7.01 -4.24 3.80
N PRO A 42 -6.09 -5.14 4.23
CA PRO A 42 -4.65 -4.94 4.08
C PRO A 42 -4.27 -4.62 2.64
N GLU A 43 -3.82 -3.40 2.43
CA GLU A 43 -3.19 -2.98 1.19
C GLU A 43 -1.85 -3.72 1.08
N LEU A 44 -1.74 -4.56 0.06
CA LEU A 44 -0.51 -5.25 -0.26
C LEU A 44 0.34 -4.31 -1.11
N THR A 45 1.53 -3.96 -0.64
CA THR A 45 2.45 -3.11 -1.39
C THR A 45 3.40 -3.96 -2.22
N PRO A 46 3.32 -3.95 -3.56
CA PRO A 46 4.32 -4.59 -4.40
C PRO A 46 5.63 -3.78 -4.38
N LEU A 47 6.73 -4.45 -4.06
CA LEU A 47 8.06 -3.86 -3.97
C LEU A 47 8.85 -4.14 -5.26
N TYR A 48 8.54 -3.42 -6.33
CA TYR A 48 9.09 -3.69 -7.68
C TYR A 48 10.62 -3.68 -7.77
N LYS A 49 11.27 -2.83 -6.98
CA LYS A 49 12.74 -2.68 -6.93
C LYS A 49 13.40 -3.57 -5.87
N ALA A 50 12.63 -4.25 -5.02
CA ALA A 50 13.19 -5.12 -4.00
C ALA A 50 13.60 -6.47 -4.61
N GLU A 51 14.80 -6.93 -4.27
CA GLU A 51 15.25 -8.28 -4.62
C GLU A 51 14.41 -9.34 -3.90
N VAL A 52 14.01 -10.38 -4.64
CA VAL A 52 13.32 -11.53 -4.08
C VAL A 52 14.33 -12.41 -3.34
N ARG A 53 14.08 -12.67 -2.07
CA ARG A 53 14.92 -13.47 -1.17
C ARG A 53 14.10 -14.60 -0.53
N LYS A 54 14.81 -15.62 -0.02
CA LYS A 54 14.21 -16.67 0.80
C LYS A 54 13.45 -16.05 1.97
N GLY A 55 12.24 -16.53 2.20
CA GLY A 55 11.34 -16.07 3.26
C GLY A 55 10.40 -14.94 2.85
N ASN A 56 10.67 -14.23 1.74
CA ASN A 56 9.77 -13.18 1.26
C ASN A 56 8.40 -13.73 0.89
N LEU A 57 7.39 -12.89 1.13
CA LEU A 57 6.09 -13.01 0.50
C LEU A 57 6.20 -12.40 -0.91
N VAL A 58 5.66 -13.08 -1.90
CA VAL A 58 5.77 -12.69 -3.32
C VAL A 58 4.44 -12.92 -4.03
N ALA A 59 4.20 -12.12 -5.06
CA ALA A 59 3.18 -12.35 -6.06
C ALA A 59 3.86 -12.47 -7.43
N LYS A 60 3.13 -12.97 -8.43
CA LYS A 60 3.59 -12.87 -9.81
C LYS A 60 3.39 -11.46 -10.34
N ARG A 61 4.34 -10.96 -11.14
CA ARG A 61 4.25 -9.65 -11.78
C ARG A 61 3.04 -9.61 -12.71
N GLY A 62 2.21 -8.58 -12.55
CA GLY A 62 1.04 -8.35 -13.41
C GLY A 62 -0.18 -9.24 -13.12
N GLU A 63 -0.10 -10.14 -12.13
CA GLU A 63 -1.28 -10.86 -11.61
C GLU A 63 -1.88 -10.13 -10.41
N ASP A 64 -3.14 -10.46 -10.10
CA ASP A 64 -3.82 -9.95 -8.91
C ASP A 64 -3.07 -10.37 -7.63
N LEU A 65 -2.92 -9.43 -6.69
CA LEU A 65 -2.22 -9.61 -5.42
C LEU A 65 -2.96 -10.59 -4.49
N ALA A 66 -4.10 -11.14 -4.89
CA ALA A 66 -4.81 -12.22 -4.21
C ALA A 66 -4.04 -13.56 -4.16
N ASN A 67 -3.09 -13.80 -5.06
CA ASN A 67 -2.34 -15.07 -5.13
C ASN A 67 -0.92 -14.94 -4.57
N LEU A 68 -0.81 -14.93 -3.24
CA LEU A 68 0.46 -14.80 -2.55
C LEU A 68 1.19 -16.14 -2.34
N TRP A 69 2.51 -16.08 -2.44
CA TRP A 69 3.41 -17.21 -2.24
C TRP A 69 4.54 -16.82 -1.29
N ARG A 70 5.09 -17.78 -0.55
CA ARG A 70 6.29 -17.59 0.27
C ARG A 70 7.46 -18.32 -0.36
N VAL A 71 8.59 -17.63 -0.51
CA VAL A 71 9.81 -18.20 -1.10
C VAL A 71 10.50 -19.13 -0.09
N LEU A 72 10.73 -20.39 -0.45
CA LEU A 72 11.43 -21.38 0.38
C LEU A 72 12.93 -21.43 0.07
N SER A 73 13.29 -21.34 -1.21
CA SER A 73 14.68 -21.36 -1.67
C SER A 73 14.79 -20.76 -3.07
N ILE A 74 15.96 -20.24 -3.40
CA ILE A 74 16.30 -19.72 -4.72
C ILE A 74 17.58 -20.43 -5.19
N SER A 75 17.58 -20.94 -6.42
CA SER A 75 18.72 -21.59 -7.07
C SER A 75 18.64 -21.36 -8.58
N ASP A 76 19.74 -20.96 -9.21
CA ASP A 76 19.85 -20.78 -10.67
C ASP A 76 18.72 -19.93 -11.28
N GLY A 77 18.39 -18.81 -10.64
CA GLY A 77 17.32 -17.91 -11.10
C GLY A 77 15.89 -18.44 -10.91
N GLN A 78 15.71 -19.61 -10.30
CA GLN A 78 14.41 -20.19 -9.98
C GLN A 78 14.12 -20.14 -8.48
N ALA A 79 12.91 -19.72 -8.13
CA ALA A 79 12.39 -19.74 -6.78
C ALA A 79 11.44 -20.94 -6.59
N ILE A 80 11.66 -21.73 -5.53
CA ILE A 80 10.68 -22.69 -5.03
C ILE A 80 9.81 -21.95 -4.02
N CYS A 81 8.51 -21.87 -4.29
CA CYS A 81 7.56 -21.14 -3.47
C CYS A 81 6.44 -22.05 -2.96
N ILE A 82 5.87 -21.71 -1.80
CA ILE A 82 4.68 -22.35 -1.23
C ILE A 82 3.53 -21.35 -1.19
N LYS A 83 2.35 -21.74 -1.65
CA LYS A 83 1.18 -20.84 -1.71
C LYS A 83 0.70 -20.52 -0.29
N GLN A 84 0.41 -19.26 -0.01
CA GLN A 84 -0.09 -18.86 1.30
C GLN A 84 -1.44 -19.54 1.60
N GLY A 85 -1.60 -20.10 2.80
CA GLY A 85 -2.82 -20.81 3.19
C GLY A 85 -2.97 -22.22 2.61
N SER A 86 -1.98 -22.75 1.88
CA SER A 86 -1.98 -24.14 1.43
C SER A 86 -0.58 -24.76 1.44
N ASN A 87 -0.48 -26.08 1.29
CA ASN A 87 0.82 -26.77 1.15
C ASN A 87 1.28 -26.93 -0.30
N GLN A 88 0.63 -26.25 -1.25
CA GLN A 88 0.99 -26.33 -2.66
C GLN A 88 2.34 -25.66 -2.93
N LYS A 89 3.28 -26.42 -3.50
CA LYS A 89 4.59 -25.91 -3.93
C LYS A 89 4.61 -25.73 -5.44
N SER A 90 5.23 -24.65 -5.89
CA SER A 90 5.43 -24.33 -7.30
C SER A 90 6.83 -23.75 -7.52
N LYS A 91 7.32 -23.85 -8.76
CA LYS A 91 8.57 -23.22 -9.20
C LYS A 91 8.23 -22.04 -10.09
N PHE A 92 8.91 -20.92 -9.89
CA PHE A 92 8.77 -19.71 -10.68
C PHE A 92 10.15 -19.16 -11.07
N SER A 93 10.23 -18.47 -12.20
CA SER A 93 11.40 -17.62 -12.46
C SER A 93 11.39 -16.47 -11.45
N VAL A 94 12.55 -16.11 -10.92
CA VAL A 94 12.67 -14.94 -10.01
C VAL A 94 12.23 -13.65 -10.70
N GLU A 95 12.44 -13.54 -12.01
CA GLU A 95 12.06 -12.37 -12.81
C GLU A 95 10.54 -12.20 -12.91
N GLU A 96 9.79 -13.30 -12.84
CA GLU A 96 8.32 -13.31 -12.85
C GLU A 96 7.73 -12.92 -11.48
N LEU A 97 8.55 -12.82 -10.43
CA LEU A 97 8.11 -12.54 -9.08
C LEU A 97 8.37 -11.09 -8.68
N VAL A 98 7.47 -10.57 -7.85
CA VAL A 98 7.62 -9.30 -7.13
C VAL A 98 7.46 -9.57 -5.64
N ALA A 99 8.36 -9.01 -4.82
CA ALA A 99 8.22 -9.05 -3.38
C ALA A 99 7.00 -8.23 -2.95
N VAL A 100 6.27 -8.70 -1.96
CA VAL A 100 5.06 -8.04 -1.45
C VAL A 100 5.21 -7.85 0.05
N ALA A 101 4.88 -6.66 0.53
CA ALA A 101 4.78 -6.37 1.95
C ALA A 101 3.30 -6.30 2.36
N ASN A 102 2.99 -6.81 3.55
CA ASN A 102 1.68 -6.59 4.15
C ASN A 102 1.60 -5.18 4.72
N PHE A 103 0.39 -4.62 4.77
CA PHE A 103 0.14 -3.39 5.51
C PHE A 103 0.63 -3.50 6.96
N GLY A 104 1.37 -2.49 7.42
CA GLY A 104 2.01 -2.47 8.75
C GLY A 104 3.34 -3.22 8.86
N GLU A 105 3.77 -3.99 7.85
CA GLU A 105 5.16 -4.44 7.80
C GLU A 105 6.09 -3.25 7.56
N PRO A 106 7.21 -3.12 8.29
CA PRO A 106 8.14 -2.02 8.08
C PRO A 106 8.71 -2.03 6.66
N ILE A 107 8.41 -0.97 5.91
CA ILE A 107 9.04 -0.67 4.63
C ILE A 107 9.87 0.60 4.83
N PHE A 108 11.11 0.58 4.34
CA PHE A 108 12.02 1.72 4.42
C PHE A 108 12.15 2.35 3.03
N PRO A 109 11.26 3.29 2.66
CA PRO A 109 11.33 3.94 1.37
C PRO A 109 12.61 4.77 1.24
N THR A 110 13.12 4.86 0.02
CA THR A 110 14.25 5.73 -0.33
C THR A 110 13.90 6.53 -1.57
N LEU A 111 14.39 7.77 -1.63
CA LEU A 111 14.29 8.59 -2.83
C LEU A 111 15.55 8.42 -3.67
N VAL A 112 15.34 8.23 -4.96
CA VAL A 112 16.41 8.25 -5.96
C VAL A 112 16.25 9.53 -6.78
N PRO A 113 17.24 10.43 -6.82
CA PRO A 113 17.19 11.60 -7.68
C PRO A 113 17.06 11.18 -9.14
N MET A 114 16.03 11.67 -9.83
CA MET A 114 15.77 11.35 -11.23
C MET A 114 16.36 12.41 -12.17
N ASP A 115 16.03 13.67 -11.94
CA ASP A 115 16.51 14.79 -12.75
C ASP A 115 16.44 16.11 -11.97
N ARG A 116 17.01 17.19 -12.53
CA ARG A 116 16.88 18.57 -12.04
C ARG A 116 16.85 19.55 -13.19
N VAL A 117 16.03 20.59 -13.07
CA VAL A 117 15.99 21.69 -14.03
C VAL A 117 16.23 22.99 -13.29
N GLN A 118 17.24 23.75 -13.70
CA GLN A 118 17.56 25.05 -13.13
C GLN A 118 17.09 26.17 -14.07
N ASN A 119 15.99 26.81 -13.71
CA ASN A 119 15.44 27.95 -14.45
C ASN A 119 15.59 29.29 -13.70
N GLY A 120 16.18 29.29 -12.51
CA GLY A 120 16.39 30.46 -11.67
C GLY A 120 17.84 30.60 -11.19
N PRO A 121 18.15 31.72 -10.50
CA PRO A 121 19.44 31.93 -9.83
C PRO A 121 19.81 30.79 -8.86
N ASP A 122 21.11 30.63 -8.57
CA ASP A 122 21.63 29.57 -7.69
C ASP A 122 21.08 29.63 -6.25
N ASP A 123 20.64 30.81 -5.79
CA ASP A 123 20.12 31.07 -4.45
C ASP A 123 18.59 30.98 -4.35
N ALA A 124 17.89 30.74 -5.46
CA ALA A 124 16.44 30.56 -5.46
C ALA A 124 16.04 29.23 -4.77
N PRO A 125 14.86 29.18 -4.11
CA PRO A 125 14.36 27.94 -3.51
C PRO A 125 14.08 26.88 -4.58
N TRP A 126 14.35 25.63 -4.26
CA TRP A 126 14.05 24.49 -5.12
C TRP A 126 12.65 23.95 -4.86
N HIS A 127 11.96 23.61 -5.94
CA HIS A 127 10.73 22.81 -5.90
C HIS A 127 11.08 21.33 -6.09
N ILE A 128 10.39 20.45 -5.37
CA ILE A 128 10.61 19.00 -5.42
C ILE A 128 9.35 18.34 -5.97
N LEU A 129 9.52 17.48 -6.96
CA LEU A 129 8.50 16.56 -7.45
C LEU A 129 8.88 15.14 -7.03
N ILE A 130 7.96 14.42 -6.37
CA ILE A 130 8.16 13.04 -5.92
C ILE A 130 7.16 12.15 -6.65
N GLU A 131 7.67 11.18 -7.40
CA GLU A 131 6.88 10.08 -7.97
C GLU A 131 6.98 8.87 -7.03
N ALA A 132 5.90 8.60 -6.28
CA ALA A 132 5.84 7.48 -5.35
C ALA A 132 4.38 7.17 -4.97
N ASP A 133 4.19 6.02 -4.32
CA ASP A 133 2.99 5.77 -3.52
C ASP A 133 2.87 6.85 -2.42
N ASN A 134 1.69 7.44 -2.29
CA ASN A 134 1.49 8.62 -1.45
C ASN A 134 1.71 8.33 0.05
N TYR A 135 1.31 7.15 0.53
CA TYR A 135 1.50 6.75 1.92
C TYR A 135 2.99 6.66 2.26
N HIS A 136 3.77 5.95 1.44
CA HIS A 136 5.21 5.79 1.68
C HIS A 136 6.00 7.08 1.44
N ALA A 137 5.57 7.95 0.52
CA ALA A 137 6.16 9.27 0.33
C ALA A 137 5.98 10.15 1.59
N LEU A 138 4.76 10.18 2.13
CA LEU A 138 4.46 10.94 3.34
C LEU A 138 5.16 10.36 4.57
N GLN A 139 5.26 9.04 4.70
CA GLN A 139 6.02 8.39 5.77
C GLN A 139 7.49 8.85 5.79
N LEU A 140 8.10 9.02 4.61
CA LEU A 140 9.46 9.56 4.50
C LEU A 140 9.50 11.05 4.89
N LEU A 141 8.56 11.84 4.39
CA LEU A 141 8.50 13.28 4.66
C LEU A 141 8.19 13.59 6.12
N GLU A 142 7.43 12.74 6.82
CA GLU A 142 7.14 12.87 8.24
C GLU A 142 8.44 12.96 9.04
N TYR A 143 9.42 12.10 8.75
CA TYR A 143 10.70 12.11 9.46
C TYR A 143 11.48 13.43 9.33
N LEU A 144 11.41 14.08 8.16
CA LEU A 144 12.24 15.23 7.82
C LEU A 144 11.52 16.59 7.94
N TYR A 145 10.21 16.61 7.74
CA TYR A 145 9.41 17.82 7.51
C TYR A 145 8.20 17.95 8.44
N THR A 146 8.11 17.17 9.51
CA THR A 146 7.05 17.32 10.52
C THR A 146 6.96 18.78 10.99
N GLY A 147 5.76 19.36 10.89
CA GLY A 147 5.46 20.72 11.32
C GLY A 147 5.99 21.84 10.41
N GLN A 148 6.55 21.51 9.24
CA GLN A 148 7.12 22.52 8.31
C GLN A 148 6.19 22.87 7.14
N VAL A 149 5.05 22.19 6.99
CA VAL A 149 4.12 22.38 5.87
C VAL A 149 2.97 23.29 6.31
N ASP A 150 2.90 24.49 5.75
CA ASP A 150 1.84 25.48 6.07
C ASP A 150 0.50 25.21 5.36
N CYS A 151 0.55 24.59 4.18
CA CYS A 151 -0.61 24.38 3.33
C CYS A 151 -0.49 23.05 2.55
N ILE A 152 -1.58 22.30 2.47
CA ILE A 152 -1.69 21.07 1.69
C ILE A 152 -2.87 21.21 0.74
N TYR A 153 -2.60 21.07 -0.56
CA TYR A 153 -3.61 20.97 -1.60
C TYR A 153 -3.60 19.55 -2.16
N ILE A 154 -4.77 18.89 -2.16
CA ILE A 154 -4.95 17.53 -2.66
C ILE A 154 -6.22 17.45 -3.51
N ASP A 155 -6.14 16.71 -4.62
CA ASP A 155 -7.25 16.40 -5.51
C ASP A 155 -7.29 14.87 -5.74
N PRO A 156 -7.84 14.10 -4.79
CA PRO A 156 -7.86 12.64 -4.90
C PRO A 156 -8.79 12.20 -6.04
N PRO A 157 -8.55 11.05 -6.68
CA PRO A 157 -9.41 10.55 -7.74
C PRO A 157 -10.83 10.30 -7.22
N LEU A 158 -11.83 10.83 -7.93
CA LEU A 158 -13.24 10.54 -7.65
C LEU A 158 -13.57 9.13 -8.16
N ILE A 159 -14.02 8.27 -7.25
CA ILE A 159 -14.54 6.95 -7.60
C ILE A 159 -15.96 7.17 -8.16
N ASN A 160 -16.14 6.97 -9.47
CA ASN A 160 -17.46 6.91 -10.14
C ASN A 160 -17.99 5.49 -10.21
#